data_AF-C4VAA2-F1
#
_entry.id   AF-C4VAA2-F1
#
_cell.length_a   1.000
_cell.length_b   1.000
_cell.length_c   1.000
_cell.angle_alpha   90.00
_cell.angle_beta   90.00
_cell.angle_gamma   90.00
#
_symmetry.space_group_name_H-M   'P 1'
#
loop_
_entity.id
_entity.type
_entity.pdbx_description
1 polymer ?
#
loop_
_entity_poly.entity_id
_entity_poly.type
_entity_poly.pdbx_seq_one_letter_code
_entity_poly.pdbx_strand_id
1 'polypeptide(L)'
;MKSTTPFFHLKIDNFLSSSDLQRIQDFYNKQKFYLKHTDLFKFLQTDEFAQESDIDFFKCKLYEVFKDFTDITHTFFTMFASYYRKGDYLSCHDDLVEERMYAFTFYLDDLDSGDLILFNNECNKEYKRISIKKNRLVIFQVSALSFHEVDICKHDRRKAITGWLNKNGYVQLLKNIEYNYSLPVVELIPFDLDDFNDNVLVYEGVEYDFRELSSQIEGPFLMRRVTSLNLNTYLALDIPGHTLCYINCYSINYDSYILLNDYTNQLEGDLVDVFIIESEDNNDSNIKLVNEEGSLVSTLKLQEKVMYVVNRKKMKYFIERGFPIEYKLVHMIYKFN
;
A
#
# COMPACT_ATOMS: atom_id res chain seq x y z
N MET A 1 2.39 -26.54 -16.23
CA MET A 1 3.23 -25.70 -15.34
C MET A 1 3.12 -26.24 -13.92
N LYS A 2 4.22 -26.33 -13.17
CA LYS A 2 4.11 -26.63 -11.73
C LYS A 2 3.44 -25.43 -11.06
N SER A 3 2.22 -25.62 -10.55
CA SER A 3 1.57 -24.65 -9.69
C SER A 3 2.47 -24.38 -8.49
N THR A 4 2.80 -23.11 -8.24
CA THR A 4 3.46 -22.68 -7.01
C THR A 4 2.45 -21.90 -6.18
N THR A 5 2.54 -22.03 -4.86
CA THR A 5 1.64 -21.36 -3.91
C THR A 5 2.34 -20.11 -3.38
N PRO A 6 1.68 -18.94 -3.27
CA PRO A 6 0.22 -18.71 -3.40
C PRO A 6 -0.28 -18.54 -4.83
N PHE A 7 0.61 -18.18 -5.76
CA PHE A 7 0.36 -18.09 -7.20
C PHE A 7 1.65 -18.41 -7.95
N PHE A 8 1.57 -18.58 -9.27
CA PHE A 8 2.72 -18.92 -10.10
C PHE A 8 3.84 -17.88 -9.95
N HIS A 9 4.99 -18.32 -9.45
CA HIS A 9 6.23 -17.55 -9.38
C HIS A 9 7.46 -18.43 -9.61
N LEU A 10 8.51 -17.83 -10.16
CA LEU A 10 9.81 -18.41 -10.42
C LEU A 10 10.90 -17.57 -9.76
N LYS A 11 11.94 -18.24 -9.28
CA LYS A 11 13.15 -17.62 -8.72
C LYS A 11 14.36 -18.23 -9.39
N ILE A 12 15.16 -17.40 -10.05
CA ILE A 12 16.35 -17.81 -10.79
C ILE A 12 17.54 -17.05 -10.21
N ASP A 13 18.41 -17.77 -9.51
CA ASP A 13 19.68 -17.24 -9.01
C ASP A 13 20.75 -17.33 -10.10
N ASN A 14 21.71 -16.41 -10.09
CA ASN A 14 22.79 -16.33 -11.07
C ASN A 14 22.26 -16.24 -12.51
N PHE A 15 21.22 -15.43 -12.72
CA PHE A 15 20.51 -15.32 -13.99
C PHE A 15 21.41 -14.87 -15.15
N LEU A 16 22.24 -13.85 -14.92
CA LEU A 16 23.17 -13.32 -15.90
C LEU A 16 24.59 -13.87 -15.71
N SER A 17 25.34 -13.93 -16.81
CA SER A 17 26.79 -14.10 -16.75
C SER A 17 27.46 -12.92 -16.02
N SER A 18 28.69 -13.10 -15.53
CA SER A 18 29.41 -12.00 -14.86
C SER A 18 29.59 -10.76 -15.76
N SER A 19 29.80 -10.96 -17.07
CA SER A 19 29.92 -9.84 -18.04
C SER A 19 28.59 -9.13 -18.27
N ASP A 20 27.49 -9.89 -18.41
CA ASP A 20 26.15 -9.30 -18.59
C ASP A 20 25.68 -8.60 -17.31
N LEU A 21 26.03 -9.15 -16.14
CA LEU A 21 25.76 -8.52 -14.85
C LEU A 21 26.52 -7.18 -14.69
N GLN A 22 27.77 -7.12 -15.14
CA GLN A 22 28.49 -5.84 -15.15
C GLN A 22 27.85 -4.85 -16.11
N ARG A 23 27.49 -5.29 -17.32
CA ARG A 23 26.85 -4.44 -18.34
C ARG A 23 25.53 -3.85 -17.85
N ILE A 24 24.69 -4.64 -17.18
CA ILE A 24 23.41 -4.16 -16.64
C ILE A 24 23.60 -3.21 -15.44
N GLN A 25 24.63 -3.44 -14.61
CA GLN A 25 25.00 -2.53 -13.52
C GLN A 25 25.52 -1.19 -14.05
N ASP A 26 26.34 -1.20 -15.11
CA ASP A 26 26.83 0.01 -15.76
C ASP A 26 25.69 0.81 -16.40
N PHE A 27 24.72 0.13 -17.01
CA PHE A 27 23.50 0.74 -17.52
C PHE A 27 22.73 1.41 -16.37
N TYR A 28 22.45 0.69 -15.29
CA TYR A 28 21.73 1.20 -14.12
C TYR A 28 22.37 2.46 -13.53
N ASN A 29 23.70 2.46 -13.36
CA ASN A 29 24.42 3.56 -12.73
C ASN A 29 24.42 4.86 -13.55
N LYS A 30 24.07 4.81 -14.85
CA LYS A 30 23.95 5.99 -15.71
C LYS A 30 22.54 6.61 -15.67
N GLN A 31 21.57 5.91 -15.09
CA GLN A 31 20.19 6.34 -15.11
C GLN A 31 19.92 7.46 -14.11
N LYS A 32 18.92 8.29 -14.44
CA LYS A 32 18.43 9.34 -13.54
C LYS A 32 17.19 8.84 -12.80
N PHE A 33 17.19 9.05 -11.49
CA PHE A 33 16.13 8.59 -10.59
C PHE A 33 15.28 9.77 -10.11
N TYR A 34 13.98 9.51 -10.00
CA TYR A 34 12.98 10.48 -9.55
C TYR A 34 12.18 9.88 -8.41
N LEU A 35 11.99 10.65 -7.33
CA LEU A 35 11.13 10.25 -6.23
C LEU A 35 9.69 10.11 -6.73
N LYS A 36 9.08 8.98 -6.39
CA LYS A 36 7.65 8.75 -6.55
C LYS A 36 7.08 8.43 -5.17
N HIS A 37 5.97 9.07 -4.86
CA HIS A 37 5.36 9.01 -3.55
C HIS A 37 3.84 9.11 -3.70
N THR A 38 3.15 8.06 -3.28
CA THR A 38 1.70 7.95 -3.20
C THR A 38 1.34 7.28 -1.86
N ASP A 39 0.05 7.04 -1.61
CA ASP A 39 -0.41 6.19 -0.52
C ASP A 39 0.20 4.77 -0.60
N LEU A 40 0.25 4.21 -1.82
CA LEU A 40 0.71 2.84 -2.07
C LEU A 40 2.23 2.67 -1.93
N PHE A 41 3.03 3.67 -2.31
CA PHE A 41 4.49 3.50 -2.36
C PHE A 41 5.28 4.77 -2.17
N LYS A 42 6.56 4.59 -1.83
CA LYS A 42 7.56 5.65 -1.73
C LYS A 42 8.92 5.07 -2.09
N PHE A 43 9.46 5.43 -3.25
CA PHE A 43 10.80 5.02 -3.71
C PHE A 43 11.25 5.89 -4.88
N LEU A 44 12.49 5.73 -5.35
CA LEU A 44 12.93 6.37 -6.59
C LEU A 44 12.86 5.41 -7.78
N GLN A 45 12.37 5.90 -8.91
CA GLN A 45 12.42 5.16 -10.19
C GLN A 45 12.94 6.02 -11.33
N THR A 46 13.45 5.35 -12.35
CA THR A 46 13.79 5.96 -13.64
C THR A 46 12.55 6.18 -14.49
N ASP A 47 12.73 6.84 -15.63
CA ASP A 47 11.78 6.73 -16.72
C ASP A 47 11.81 5.29 -17.30
N GLU A 48 10.77 4.95 -18.07
CA GLU A 48 10.67 3.67 -18.79
C GLU A 48 11.78 3.57 -19.84
N PHE A 49 12.47 2.43 -19.92
CA PHE A 49 13.61 2.26 -20.83
C PHE A 49 13.60 0.97 -21.64
N ALA A 50 12.48 0.23 -21.75
CA ALA A 50 12.44 -1.01 -22.52
C ALA A 50 12.80 -0.82 -24.00
N GLN A 51 12.64 0.39 -24.54
CA GLN A 51 12.97 0.71 -25.94
C GLN A 51 14.44 1.08 -26.17
N GLU A 52 15.27 1.19 -25.12
CA GLU A 52 16.69 1.50 -25.27
C GLU A 52 17.48 0.29 -25.77
N SER A 53 18.30 0.45 -26.82
CA SER A 53 19.09 -0.66 -27.39
C SER A 53 20.14 -1.23 -26.42
N ASP A 54 20.59 -0.43 -25.45
CA ASP A 54 21.60 -0.85 -24.48
C ASP A 54 21.10 -2.01 -23.60
N ILE A 55 19.78 -2.18 -23.45
CA ILE A 55 19.11 -3.21 -22.66
C ILE A 55 18.71 -4.47 -23.46
N ASP A 56 18.93 -4.49 -24.79
CA ASP A 56 18.47 -5.57 -25.66
C ASP A 56 18.98 -6.96 -25.23
N PHE A 57 20.24 -7.05 -24.79
CA PHE A 57 20.82 -8.30 -24.31
C PHE A 57 20.04 -8.87 -23.10
N PHE A 58 19.59 -8.00 -22.19
CA PHE A 58 18.82 -8.38 -21.01
C PHE A 58 17.41 -8.82 -21.41
N LYS A 59 16.77 -8.10 -22.34
CA LYS A 59 15.47 -8.51 -22.93
C LYS A 59 15.56 -9.87 -23.62
N CYS A 60 16.61 -10.14 -24.39
CA CYS A 60 16.83 -11.45 -25.01
C CYS A 60 16.90 -12.57 -23.96
N LYS A 61 17.64 -12.35 -22.85
CA LYS A 61 17.72 -13.30 -21.73
C LYS A 61 16.39 -13.51 -21.02
N LEU A 62 15.59 -12.45 -20.86
CA LEU A 62 14.24 -12.57 -20.33
C LEU A 62 13.34 -13.40 -21.25
N TYR A 63 13.33 -13.14 -22.56
CA TYR A 63 12.57 -13.93 -23.53
C TYR A 63 12.97 -15.41 -23.54
N GLU A 64 14.28 -15.71 -23.39
CA GLU A 64 14.77 -17.08 -23.23
C GLU A 64 14.15 -17.80 -22.03
N VAL A 65 13.81 -17.08 -20.95
CA VAL A 65 13.13 -17.64 -19.78
C VAL A 65 11.62 -17.75 -20.02
N PHE A 66 10.98 -16.70 -20.55
CA PHE A 66 9.54 -16.66 -20.74
C PHE A 66 9.03 -17.72 -21.73
N LYS A 67 9.78 -18.01 -22.80
CA LYS A 67 9.40 -19.03 -23.80
C LYS A 67 9.21 -20.43 -23.20
N ASP A 68 9.79 -20.71 -22.03
CA ASP A 68 9.70 -22.02 -21.38
C ASP A 68 8.32 -22.27 -20.76
N PHE A 69 7.52 -21.22 -20.52
CA PHE A 69 6.22 -21.35 -19.87
C PHE A 69 5.12 -20.44 -20.41
N THR A 70 5.37 -19.60 -21.41
CA THR A 70 4.31 -18.80 -22.04
C THR A 70 4.56 -18.53 -23.52
N ASP A 71 3.49 -18.26 -24.25
CA ASP A 71 3.57 -17.83 -25.65
C ASP A 71 3.98 -16.37 -25.73
N ILE A 72 5.20 -16.13 -26.23
CA ILE A 72 5.80 -14.81 -26.36
C ILE A 72 5.38 -14.07 -27.65
N THR A 73 4.53 -14.67 -28.48
CA THR A 73 4.05 -14.01 -29.70
C THR A 73 3.20 -12.78 -29.36
N HIS A 74 3.48 -11.66 -30.03
CA HIS A 74 2.84 -10.36 -29.79
C HIS A 74 3.00 -9.83 -28.35
N THR A 75 4.10 -10.18 -27.70
CA THR A 75 4.45 -9.64 -26.38
C THR A 75 5.45 -8.51 -26.48
N PHE A 76 5.50 -7.67 -25.44
CA PHE A 76 6.47 -6.59 -25.31
C PHE A 76 6.82 -6.38 -23.83
N PHE A 77 7.97 -5.77 -23.57
CA PHE A 77 8.37 -5.41 -22.22
C PHE A 77 8.09 -3.94 -21.92
N THR A 78 7.74 -3.69 -20.66
CA THR A 78 7.88 -2.38 -20.01
C THR A 78 8.77 -2.58 -18.80
N MET A 79 9.74 -1.70 -18.56
CA MET A 79 10.64 -1.79 -17.42
C MET A 79 11.23 -0.45 -17.02
N PHE A 80 11.52 -0.35 -15.72
CA PHE A 80 12.23 0.76 -15.11
C PHE A 80 13.23 0.23 -14.08
N ALA A 81 14.15 1.07 -13.66
CA ALA A 81 15.05 0.79 -12.57
C ALA A 81 14.52 1.44 -11.30
N SER A 82 14.57 0.72 -10.19
CA SER A 82 14.16 1.21 -8.89
C SER A 82 15.34 1.30 -7.93
N TYR A 83 15.26 2.30 -7.04
CA TYR A 83 16.16 2.51 -5.93
C TYR A 83 15.32 2.80 -4.69
N TYR A 84 15.45 1.98 -3.65
CA TYR A 84 14.82 2.23 -2.36
C TYR A 84 15.88 2.67 -1.35
N ARG A 85 15.55 3.73 -0.62
CA ARG A 85 16.27 4.24 0.55
C ARG A 85 15.73 3.59 1.82
N LYS A 86 16.39 3.84 2.94
CA LYS A 86 15.83 3.55 4.26
C LYS A 86 14.45 4.22 4.40
N GLY A 87 13.44 3.44 4.79
CA GLY A 87 12.06 3.87 4.96
C GLY A 87 11.22 3.85 3.68
N ASP A 88 11.81 3.64 2.50
CA ASP A 88 11.07 3.46 1.25
C ASP A 88 10.41 2.06 1.22
N TYR A 89 9.25 1.95 0.57
CA TYR A 89 8.40 0.75 0.51
C TYR A 89 7.50 0.76 -0.74
N LEU A 90 6.88 -0.39 -1.01
CA LEU A 90 5.74 -0.52 -1.93
C LEU A 90 4.75 -1.48 -1.27
N SER A 91 3.62 -0.96 -0.78
CA SER A 91 2.61 -1.69 -0.04
C SER A 91 1.89 -2.74 -0.90
N CYS A 92 1.05 -3.55 -0.28
CA CYS A 92 0.44 -4.69 -0.93
C CYS A 92 -0.45 -4.30 -2.12
N HIS A 93 -0.24 -4.95 -3.26
CA HIS A 93 -0.98 -4.78 -4.50
C HIS A 93 -0.88 -6.07 -5.34
N ASP A 94 -1.58 -6.13 -6.48
CA ASP A 94 -1.66 -7.32 -7.34
C ASP A 94 -1.05 -7.13 -8.75
N ASP A 95 -0.64 -5.91 -9.08
CA ASP A 95 -0.13 -5.48 -10.39
C ASP A 95 -1.16 -5.55 -11.54
N LEU A 96 -2.46 -5.65 -11.22
CA LEU A 96 -3.54 -5.86 -12.18
C LEU A 96 -3.83 -4.59 -12.99
N VAL A 97 -3.09 -4.44 -14.09
CA VAL A 97 -3.26 -3.40 -15.11
C VAL A 97 -3.40 -4.09 -16.47
N GLU A 98 -4.14 -3.47 -17.40
CA GLU A 98 -4.35 -4.00 -18.76
C GLU A 98 -3.02 -4.45 -19.41
N GLU A 99 -3.09 -5.53 -20.18
CA GLU A 99 -1.99 -6.13 -20.95
C GLU A 99 -0.88 -6.81 -20.15
N ARG A 100 -0.71 -6.53 -18.86
CA ARG A 100 0.33 -7.18 -18.03
C ARG A 100 0.04 -8.66 -17.87
N MET A 101 0.98 -9.52 -18.26
CA MET A 101 0.87 -10.98 -18.08
C MET A 101 1.72 -11.49 -16.92
N TYR A 102 2.97 -11.04 -16.87
CA TYR A 102 3.93 -11.46 -15.85
C TYR A 102 4.74 -10.26 -15.38
N ALA A 103 4.86 -10.10 -14.08
CA ALA A 103 5.78 -9.16 -13.49
C ALA A 103 7.14 -9.84 -13.29
N PHE A 104 8.21 -9.05 -13.35
CA PHE A 104 9.55 -9.50 -13.00
C PHE A 104 10.30 -8.43 -12.20
N THR A 105 11.20 -8.89 -11.34
CA THR A 105 12.18 -8.04 -10.67
C THR A 105 13.55 -8.71 -10.68
N PHE A 106 14.58 -7.97 -11.08
CA PHE A 106 15.97 -8.42 -11.14
C PHE A 106 16.82 -7.60 -10.17
N TYR A 107 17.41 -8.28 -9.19
CA TYR A 107 18.17 -7.64 -8.11
C TYR A 107 19.65 -7.47 -8.46
N LEU A 108 20.16 -6.25 -8.27
CA LEU A 108 21.52 -5.87 -8.66
C LEU A 108 22.55 -5.98 -7.53
N ASP A 109 22.09 -6.06 -6.28
CA ASP A 109 22.90 -6.13 -5.06
C ASP A 109 22.30 -7.15 -4.07
N ASP A 110 23.08 -7.55 -3.07
CA ASP A 110 22.61 -8.29 -1.91
C ASP A 110 22.15 -7.29 -0.84
N LEU A 111 21.01 -7.54 -0.19
CA LEU A 111 20.48 -6.71 0.88
C LEU A 111 19.65 -7.57 1.85
N ASP A 112 19.56 -7.14 3.11
CA ASP A 112 18.91 -7.84 4.22
C ASP A 112 17.53 -7.26 4.60
N SER A 113 17.00 -6.35 3.79
CA SER A 113 15.68 -5.74 3.97
C SER A 113 15.10 -5.26 2.63
N GLY A 114 13.78 -5.03 2.56
CA GLY A 114 13.11 -4.72 1.29
C GLY A 114 12.76 -5.98 0.48
N ASP A 115 12.57 -7.10 1.16
CA ASP A 115 12.20 -8.37 0.53
C ASP A 115 10.90 -8.25 -0.26
N LEU A 116 10.77 -9.09 -1.28
CA LEU A 116 9.48 -9.28 -1.96
C LEU A 116 8.65 -10.27 -1.14
N ILE A 117 7.53 -9.81 -0.60
CA ILE A 117 6.60 -10.63 0.19
C ILE A 117 5.40 -10.97 -0.69
N LEU A 118 4.99 -12.24 -0.68
CA LEU A 118 3.81 -12.76 -1.36
C LEU A 118 2.76 -13.16 -0.32
N PHE A 119 1.50 -12.81 -0.56
CA PHE A 119 0.39 -13.05 0.37
C PHE A 119 -0.51 -14.20 -0.11
N ASN A 120 -1.32 -14.73 0.79
CA ASN A 120 -2.39 -15.67 0.46
C ASN A 120 -3.51 -15.02 -0.39
N ASN A 121 -4.43 -15.84 -0.87
CA ASN A 121 -5.54 -15.43 -1.74
C ASN A 121 -6.54 -14.46 -1.06
N GLU A 122 -6.61 -14.49 0.26
CA GLU A 122 -7.41 -13.56 1.08
C GLU A 122 -6.68 -12.24 1.35
N CYS A 123 -5.43 -12.09 0.89
CA CYS A 123 -4.60 -10.89 1.06
C CYS A 123 -4.51 -10.43 2.52
N ASN A 124 -4.40 -11.35 3.48
CA ASN A 124 -4.41 -11.01 4.91
C ASN A 124 -3.30 -11.69 5.70
N LYS A 125 -2.46 -12.48 5.03
CA LYS A 125 -1.36 -13.21 5.67
C LYS A 125 -0.19 -13.37 4.71
N GLU A 126 1.00 -13.05 5.20
CA GLU A 126 2.24 -13.37 4.51
C GLU A 126 2.33 -14.89 4.29
N TYR A 127 2.52 -15.28 3.03
CA TYR A 127 2.68 -16.69 2.64
C TYR A 127 4.14 -17.03 2.34
N LYS A 128 4.85 -16.10 1.67
CA LYS A 128 6.24 -16.33 1.26
C LYS A 128 7.03 -15.03 1.23
N ARG A 129 8.28 -15.09 1.68
CA ARG A 129 9.26 -14.00 1.60
C ARG A 129 10.41 -14.41 0.69
N ILE A 130 10.73 -13.55 -0.27
CA ILE A 130 11.82 -13.76 -1.21
C ILE A 130 12.90 -12.73 -0.91
N SER A 131 14.01 -13.21 -0.34
CA SER A 131 15.14 -12.36 -0.03
C SER A 131 15.76 -11.74 -1.26
N ILE A 132 16.26 -10.51 -1.10
CA ILE A 132 17.07 -9.85 -2.13
C ILE A 132 18.40 -10.58 -2.22
N LYS A 133 18.81 -10.92 -3.44
CA LYS A 133 20.11 -11.52 -3.72
C LYS A 133 20.62 -10.98 -5.05
N LYS A 134 21.89 -10.60 -5.11
CA LYS A 134 22.51 -10.14 -6.34
C LYS A 134 22.35 -11.18 -7.45
N ASN A 135 22.03 -10.71 -8.65
CA ASN A 135 21.85 -11.54 -9.85
C ASN A 135 20.71 -12.57 -9.72
N ARG A 136 19.71 -12.27 -8.89
CA ARG A 136 18.46 -13.03 -8.80
C ARG A 136 17.38 -12.36 -9.64
N LEU A 137 16.75 -13.13 -10.51
CA LEU A 137 15.52 -12.79 -11.20
C LEU A 137 14.34 -13.47 -10.48
N VAL A 138 13.30 -12.71 -10.20
CA VAL A 138 12.00 -13.24 -9.74
C VAL A 138 10.97 -12.89 -10.80
N ILE A 139 10.14 -13.85 -11.19
CA ILE A 139 9.03 -13.67 -12.12
C ILE A 139 7.77 -14.20 -11.45
N PHE A 140 6.62 -13.55 -11.64
CA PHE A 140 5.34 -14.12 -11.24
C PHE A 140 4.24 -13.73 -12.22
N GLN A 141 3.20 -14.56 -12.29
CA GLN A 141 2.02 -14.29 -13.10
C GLN A 141 1.19 -13.20 -12.44
N VAL A 142 0.81 -12.18 -13.21
CA VAL A 142 -0.15 -11.16 -12.77
C VAL A 142 -1.55 -11.77 -12.79
N SER A 143 -2.31 -11.60 -11.71
CA SER A 143 -3.67 -12.09 -11.52
C SER A 143 -4.36 -11.31 -10.41
N ALA A 144 -5.68 -11.40 -10.30
CA ALA A 144 -6.42 -10.87 -9.15
C ALA A 144 -6.11 -11.57 -7.80
N LEU A 145 -5.13 -12.47 -7.77
CA LEU A 145 -4.63 -13.17 -6.58
C LEU A 145 -3.11 -13.00 -6.39
N SER A 146 -2.42 -12.26 -7.27
CA SER A 146 -0.95 -12.09 -7.19
C SER A 146 -0.54 -11.02 -6.19
N PHE A 147 -1.14 -11.06 -4.99
CA PHE A 147 -0.88 -10.08 -3.94
C PHE A 147 0.56 -10.16 -3.45
N HIS A 148 1.26 -9.04 -3.52
CA HIS A 148 2.64 -8.92 -3.12
C HIS A 148 2.99 -7.50 -2.69
N GLU A 149 4.12 -7.34 -2.00
CA GLU A 149 4.65 -6.04 -1.60
C GLU A 149 6.18 -6.05 -1.59
N VAL A 150 6.78 -4.87 -1.58
CA VAL A 150 8.18 -4.67 -1.19
C VAL A 150 8.19 -4.18 0.24
N ASP A 151 8.79 -4.97 1.13
CA ASP A 151 8.89 -4.63 2.55
C ASP A 151 9.62 -3.30 2.78
N ILE A 152 9.45 -2.71 3.96
CA ILE A 152 10.14 -1.46 4.29
C ILE A 152 11.65 -1.70 4.29
N CYS A 153 12.38 -0.89 3.52
CA CYS A 153 13.83 -0.97 3.46
C CYS A 153 14.44 -0.39 4.75
N LYS A 154 15.31 -1.16 5.42
CA LYS A 154 16.03 -0.73 6.62
C LYS A 154 17.31 0.03 6.30
N HIS A 155 17.79 -0.12 5.07
CA HIS A 155 19.00 0.47 4.54
C HIS A 155 18.76 1.09 3.17
N ASP A 156 19.62 2.04 2.80
CA ASP A 156 19.67 2.52 1.43
C ASP A 156 20.21 1.45 0.48
N ARG A 157 19.99 1.64 -0.82
CA ARG A 157 20.61 0.87 -1.93
C ARG A 157 19.95 -0.46 -2.26
N ARG A 158 18.64 -0.63 -2.01
CA ARG A 158 17.91 -1.69 -2.72
C ARG A 158 17.80 -1.30 -4.19
N LYS A 159 18.59 -1.94 -5.04
CA LYS A 159 18.65 -1.69 -6.48
C LYS A 159 18.02 -2.86 -7.25
N ALA A 160 17.04 -2.56 -8.10
CA ALA A 160 16.43 -3.55 -8.96
C ALA A 160 16.06 -2.97 -10.33
N ILE A 161 15.95 -3.85 -11.33
CA ILE A 161 15.21 -3.58 -12.56
C ILE A 161 13.89 -4.32 -12.45
N THR A 162 12.79 -3.59 -12.56
CA THR A 162 11.43 -4.12 -12.38
C THR A 162 10.65 -3.84 -13.65
N GLY A 163 9.77 -4.77 -14.03
CA GLY A 163 8.98 -4.61 -15.22
C GLY A 163 7.95 -5.70 -15.42
N TRP A 164 7.33 -5.68 -16.59
CA TRP A 164 6.31 -6.63 -16.99
C TRP A 164 6.55 -7.12 -18.41
N LEU A 165 6.27 -8.40 -18.63
CA LEU A 165 5.95 -8.92 -19.96
C LEU A 165 4.46 -8.68 -20.20
N ASN A 166 4.16 -7.91 -21.24
CA ASN A 166 2.82 -7.52 -21.63
C ASN A 166 2.40 -8.24 -22.93
N LYS A 167 1.10 -8.33 -23.19
CA LYS A 167 0.54 -8.83 -24.46
C LYS A 167 -0.62 -7.97 -24.91
N ASN A 168 -0.56 -7.53 -26.17
CA ASN A 168 -1.57 -6.65 -26.75
C ASN A 168 -2.97 -7.26 -26.61
N GLY A 169 -3.91 -6.48 -26.05
CA GLY A 169 -5.29 -6.90 -25.86
C GLY A 169 -5.49 -8.02 -24.82
N TYR A 170 -4.49 -8.32 -23.99
CA TYR A 170 -4.65 -9.23 -22.88
C TYR A 170 -5.45 -8.56 -21.76
N VAL A 171 -6.62 -9.12 -21.46
CA VAL A 171 -7.52 -8.65 -20.40
C VAL A 171 -7.57 -9.69 -19.29
N GLN A 172 -7.40 -9.24 -18.06
CA GLN A 172 -7.56 -10.07 -16.89
C GLN A 172 -8.91 -9.83 -16.22
N LEU A 173 -9.46 -10.89 -15.62
CA LEU A 173 -10.67 -10.78 -14.82
C LEU A 173 -10.35 -10.06 -13.50
N LEU A 174 -11.02 -8.93 -13.29
CA LEU A 174 -11.02 -8.23 -12.00
C LEU A 174 -11.78 -9.08 -10.98
N LYS A 175 -11.27 -9.12 -9.75
CA LYS A 175 -12.00 -9.67 -8.61
C LYS A 175 -12.53 -8.50 -7.79
N ASN A 176 -13.85 -8.37 -7.72
CA ASN A 176 -14.46 -7.47 -6.76
C ASN A 176 -14.28 -8.07 -5.36
N ILE A 177 -13.70 -7.28 -4.46
CA ILE A 177 -13.60 -7.63 -3.06
C ILE A 177 -14.72 -6.90 -2.35
N GLU A 178 -15.75 -7.64 -1.96
CA GLU A 178 -16.82 -7.09 -1.13
C GLU A 178 -16.34 -7.04 0.32
N TYR A 179 -16.45 -5.86 0.93
CA TYR A 179 -16.23 -5.70 2.36
C TYR A 179 -17.58 -5.55 3.05
N ASN A 180 -17.90 -6.49 3.93
CA ASN A 180 -19.10 -6.45 4.74
C ASN A 180 -18.75 -5.92 6.13
N TYR A 181 -19.11 -4.68 6.39
CA TYR A 181 -18.99 -4.05 7.71
C TYR A 181 -20.33 -4.11 8.45
N SER A 182 -20.27 -4.44 9.73
CA SER A 182 -21.40 -4.33 10.65
C SER A 182 -20.98 -3.45 11.83
N LEU A 183 -21.82 -2.48 12.17
CA LEU A 183 -21.59 -1.64 13.35
C LEU A 183 -21.56 -2.51 14.62
N PRO A 184 -20.58 -2.31 15.51
CA PRO A 184 -20.63 -2.88 16.84
C PRO A 184 -21.76 -2.24 17.66
N VAL A 185 -22.08 -2.85 18.80
CA VAL A 185 -22.94 -2.17 19.79
C VAL A 185 -22.15 -0.99 20.37
N VAL A 186 -22.76 0.19 20.32
CA VAL A 186 -22.16 1.44 20.79
C VAL A 186 -23.01 2.05 21.90
N GLU A 187 -22.35 2.73 22.83
CA GLU A 187 -22.98 3.68 23.74
C GLU A 187 -22.84 5.10 23.16
N LEU A 188 -23.95 5.84 23.15
CA LEU A 188 -24.04 7.14 22.51
C LEU A 188 -23.82 8.27 23.52
N ILE A 189 -22.95 9.20 23.17
CA ILE A 189 -22.62 10.39 23.96
C ILE A 189 -23.11 11.63 23.21
N PRO A 190 -24.05 12.43 23.77
CA PRO A 190 -24.50 13.66 23.13
C PRO A 190 -23.33 14.56 22.74
N PHE A 191 -23.32 15.03 21.50
CA PHE A 191 -22.30 15.92 20.96
C PHE A 191 -22.90 16.96 20.03
N ASP A 192 -22.78 18.22 20.43
CA ASP A 192 -23.19 19.35 19.61
C ASP A 192 -22.04 19.71 18.67
N LEU A 193 -22.21 19.41 17.38
CA LEU A 193 -21.22 19.69 16.35
C LEU A 193 -21.22 21.19 16.01
N ASP A 194 -20.05 21.82 16.12
CA ASP A 194 -19.87 23.21 15.71
C ASP A 194 -20.00 23.38 14.18
N ASP A 195 -20.36 24.59 13.75
CA ASP A 195 -20.38 24.94 12.33
C ASP A 195 -18.97 24.90 11.74
N PHE A 196 -18.85 24.25 10.58
CA PHE A 196 -17.60 24.18 9.83
C PHE A 196 -17.26 25.54 9.21
N ASN A 197 -16.27 26.24 9.77
CA ASN A 197 -15.63 27.39 9.11
C ASN A 197 -14.66 26.94 7.98
N ASP A 198 -14.00 25.80 8.20
CA ASP A 198 -13.14 25.09 7.25
C ASP A 198 -13.58 23.62 7.17
N ASN A 199 -12.92 22.78 6.37
CA ASN A 199 -13.28 21.35 6.28
C ASN A 199 -12.92 20.53 7.54
N VAL A 200 -12.14 21.08 8.47
CA VAL A 200 -11.63 20.38 9.65
C VAL A 200 -11.85 21.22 10.91
N LEU A 201 -12.46 20.61 11.93
CA LEU A 201 -12.54 21.13 13.29
C LEU A 201 -11.61 20.32 14.19
N VAL A 202 -11.07 20.96 15.23
CA VAL A 202 -10.10 20.36 16.16
C VAL A 202 -10.55 20.62 17.59
N TYR A 203 -10.59 19.56 18.39
CA TYR A 203 -10.92 19.61 19.81
C TYR A 203 -9.77 18.97 20.60
N GLU A 204 -9.12 19.76 21.44
CA GLU A 204 -7.99 19.33 22.28
C GLU A 204 -8.46 18.74 23.61
N GLY A 205 -7.66 17.83 24.20
CA GLY A 205 -7.94 17.22 25.50
C GLY A 205 -9.08 16.18 25.48
N VAL A 206 -9.40 15.62 24.31
CA VAL A 206 -10.45 14.61 24.17
C VAL A 206 -9.90 13.24 24.50
N GLU A 207 -10.35 12.67 25.62
CA GLU A 207 -9.98 11.34 26.07
C GLU A 207 -10.92 10.27 25.50
N TYR A 208 -10.36 9.10 25.21
CA TYR A 208 -11.12 7.92 24.79
C TYR A 208 -10.60 6.67 25.50
N ASP A 209 -11.52 5.79 25.90
CA ASP A 209 -11.17 4.58 26.63
C ASP A 209 -10.76 3.45 25.68
N PHE A 210 -9.46 3.32 25.45
CA PHE A 210 -8.88 2.24 24.64
C PHE A 210 -8.61 0.94 25.43
N ARG A 211 -9.40 0.64 26.47
CA ARG A 211 -9.33 -0.66 27.16
C ARG A 211 -9.74 -1.80 26.21
N GLU A 212 -8.73 -2.43 25.61
CA GLU A 212 -8.89 -3.55 24.69
C GLU A 212 -9.19 -4.88 25.42
N LEU A 213 -10.09 -5.66 24.83
CA LEU A 213 -10.33 -7.07 25.16
C LEU A 213 -9.45 -7.99 24.32
N SER A 214 -9.26 -7.64 23.05
CA SER A 214 -8.41 -8.35 22.10
C SER A 214 -8.03 -7.43 20.94
N SER A 215 -7.03 -7.85 20.16
CA SER A 215 -6.62 -7.15 18.95
C SER A 215 -6.25 -8.12 17.84
N GLN A 216 -6.38 -7.66 16.60
CA GLN A 216 -6.02 -8.43 15.41
C GLN A 216 -5.57 -7.53 14.27
N ILE A 217 -4.67 -8.03 13.42
CA ILE A 217 -4.31 -7.32 12.19
C ILE A 217 -5.50 -7.42 11.23
N GLU A 218 -6.04 -6.27 10.84
CA GLU A 218 -7.12 -6.11 9.89
C GLU A 218 -6.56 -5.95 8.47
N GLY A 219 -7.18 -6.65 7.52
CA GLY A 219 -6.95 -6.54 6.09
C GLY A 219 -8.27 -6.39 5.32
N PRO A 220 -8.28 -6.62 4.01
CA PRO A 220 -7.17 -7.12 3.19
C PRO A 220 -6.06 -6.08 3.02
N PHE A 221 -4.81 -6.54 2.92
CA PHE A 221 -3.60 -5.72 2.84
C PHE A 221 -3.52 -4.86 1.58
N LEU A 222 -4.24 -5.21 0.51
CA LEU A 222 -4.40 -4.33 -0.65
C LEU A 222 -5.21 -3.05 -0.36
N MET A 223 -5.83 -2.94 0.82
CA MET A 223 -6.63 -1.79 1.27
C MET A 223 -6.09 -1.20 2.57
N ARG A 224 -5.76 -2.05 3.54
CA ARG A 224 -5.28 -1.65 4.86
C ARG A 224 -4.46 -2.74 5.51
N ARG A 225 -3.51 -2.34 6.35
CA ARG A 225 -2.87 -3.19 7.34
C ARG A 225 -2.84 -2.38 8.62
N VAL A 226 -3.75 -2.64 9.55
CA VAL A 226 -3.83 -1.93 10.83
C VAL A 226 -4.14 -2.93 11.93
N THR A 227 -3.76 -2.65 13.17
CA THR A 227 -4.18 -3.49 14.30
C THR A 227 -5.52 -2.98 14.80
N SER A 228 -6.61 -3.67 14.48
CA SER A 228 -7.95 -3.36 15.02
C SER A 228 -8.02 -3.83 16.48
N LEU A 229 -8.56 -2.95 17.33
CA LEU A 229 -8.73 -3.13 18.76
C LEU A 229 -10.19 -3.42 19.05
N ASN A 230 -10.48 -4.60 19.60
CA ASN A 230 -11.79 -4.92 20.13
C ASN A 230 -11.89 -4.39 21.55
N LEU A 231 -12.71 -3.36 21.76
CA LEU A 231 -12.87 -2.70 23.05
C LEU A 231 -14.00 -3.31 23.88
N ASN A 232 -13.94 -3.11 25.20
CA ASN A 232 -15.03 -3.50 26.10
C ASN A 232 -16.32 -2.72 25.83
N THR A 233 -16.20 -1.45 25.46
CA THR A 233 -17.31 -0.59 25.10
C THR A 233 -16.85 0.35 24.00
N TYR A 234 -17.65 0.45 22.93
CA TYR A 234 -17.46 1.47 21.91
C TYR A 234 -18.31 2.68 22.29
N LEU A 235 -17.67 3.85 22.39
CA LEU A 235 -18.35 5.11 22.60
C LEU A 235 -18.45 5.82 21.25
N ALA A 236 -19.65 6.20 20.86
CA ALA A 236 -19.86 6.99 19.65
C ALA A 236 -20.55 8.31 20.02
N LEU A 237 -20.28 9.35 19.25
CA LEU A 237 -20.94 10.63 19.41
C LEU A 237 -22.37 10.54 18.84
N ASP A 238 -23.35 11.05 19.57
CA ASP A 238 -24.71 11.31 19.10
C ASP A 238 -24.74 12.74 18.56
N ILE A 239 -24.65 12.85 17.23
CA ILE A 239 -24.58 14.11 16.51
C ILE A 239 -25.95 14.38 15.88
N PRO A 240 -26.66 15.45 16.27
CA PRO A 240 -27.96 15.77 15.71
C PRO A 240 -27.96 15.80 14.18
N GLY A 241 -28.94 15.14 13.56
CA GLY A 241 -29.10 15.09 12.10
C GLY A 241 -28.14 14.14 11.37
N HIS A 242 -27.31 13.39 12.09
CA HIS A 242 -26.36 12.45 11.51
C HIS A 242 -26.59 11.03 12.01
N THR A 243 -26.33 10.05 11.15
CA THR A 243 -26.38 8.63 11.49
C THR A 243 -24.97 8.05 11.44
N LEU A 244 -24.54 7.40 12.53
CA LEU A 244 -23.29 6.63 12.57
C LEU A 244 -23.36 5.48 11.56
N CYS A 245 -22.40 5.40 10.64
CA CYS A 245 -22.29 4.31 9.66
C CYS A 245 -21.03 3.47 9.84
N TYR A 246 -20.02 3.98 10.54
CA TYR A 246 -18.77 3.29 10.80
C TYR A 246 -18.18 3.68 12.15
N ILE A 247 -17.62 2.72 12.88
CA ILE A 247 -16.73 2.96 14.02
C ILE A 247 -15.71 1.82 14.17
N ASN A 248 -14.44 2.17 14.32
CA ASN A 248 -13.42 1.18 14.65
C ASN A 248 -12.29 1.85 15.44
N CYS A 249 -11.56 1.05 16.20
CA CYS A 249 -10.44 1.49 17.02
C CYS A 249 -9.18 0.77 16.56
N TYR A 250 -8.08 1.50 16.45
CA TYR A 250 -6.82 1.00 15.93
C TYR A 250 -5.66 1.31 16.86
N SER A 251 -4.70 0.38 16.87
CA SER A 251 -3.31 0.68 17.19
C SER A 251 -2.54 0.81 15.88
N ILE A 252 -1.96 1.98 15.66
CA ILE A 252 -1.16 2.32 14.49
C ILE A 252 0.31 2.25 14.87
N ASN A 253 1.08 1.51 14.08
CA ASN A 253 2.53 1.35 14.25
C ASN A 253 3.27 1.56 12.93
N TYR A 254 4.57 1.33 12.93
CA TYR A 254 5.45 1.56 11.78
C TYR A 254 5.02 0.83 10.48
N ASP A 255 4.44 -0.37 10.59
CA ASP A 255 3.99 -1.15 9.43
C ASP A 255 2.52 -0.90 9.05
N SER A 256 1.83 -0.05 9.80
CA SER A 256 0.41 0.20 9.61
C SER A 256 0.15 1.15 8.45
N TYR A 257 -0.95 0.92 7.72
CA TYR A 257 -1.42 1.82 6.66
C TYR A 257 -2.89 1.58 6.34
N ILE A 258 -3.51 2.62 5.77
CA ILE A 258 -4.83 2.59 5.11
C ILE A 258 -4.64 3.28 3.77
N LEU A 259 -5.06 2.67 2.67
CA LEU A 259 -4.87 3.17 1.31
C LEU A 259 -6.11 3.91 0.79
N LEU A 260 -5.97 4.63 -0.33
CA LEU A 260 -7.07 5.41 -0.92
C LEU A 260 -8.19 4.55 -1.52
N ASN A 261 -7.90 3.28 -1.82
CA ASN A 261 -8.88 2.30 -2.27
C ASN A 261 -9.64 1.63 -1.12
N ASP A 262 -9.37 1.99 0.13
CA ASP A 262 -10.03 1.45 1.30
C ASP A 262 -11.55 1.60 1.27
N TYR A 263 -12.27 0.66 1.89
CA TYR A 263 -13.73 0.58 1.85
C TYR A 263 -14.39 1.78 2.54
N THR A 264 -13.74 2.39 3.54
CA THR A 264 -14.26 3.61 4.17
C THR A 264 -14.24 4.78 3.20
N ASN A 265 -13.30 4.82 2.26
CA ASN A 265 -13.22 5.80 1.18
C ASN A 265 -14.21 5.54 0.03
N GLN A 266 -14.92 4.40 0.04
CA GLN A 266 -15.98 4.08 -0.93
C GLN A 266 -17.39 4.41 -0.41
N LEU A 267 -17.51 4.85 0.85
CA LEU A 267 -18.79 5.30 1.39
C LEU A 267 -19.27 6.56 0.65
N GLU A 268 -20.55 6.58 0.28
CA GLU A 268 -21.15 7.66 -0.50
C GLU A 268 -22.12 8.53 0.33
N GLY A 269 -22.17 9.82 -0.03
CA GLY A 269 -23.07 10.82 0.53
C GLY A 269 -22.31 11.94 1.23
N ASP A 270 -23.04 12.78 1.96
CA ASP A 270 -22.48 13.83 2.78
C ASP A 270 -21.98 13.23 4.10
N LEU A 271 -20.67 13.00 4.16
CA LEU A 271 -20.00 12.29 5.25
C LEU A 271 -19.23 13.24 6.17
N VAL A 272 -19.25 12.92 7.46
CA VAL A 272 -18.42 13.52 8.50
C VAL A 272 -17.57 12.43 9.13
N ASP A 273 -16.25 12.60 9.12
CA ASP A 273 -15.34 11.76 9.89
C ASP A 273 -15.08 12.33 11.26
N VAL A 274 -14.92 11.46 12.23
CA VAL A 274 -14.36 11.80 13.54
C VAL A 274 -13.14 10.92 13.78
N PHE A 275 -11.99 11.55 14.00
CA PHE A 275 -10.74 10.88 14.37
C PHE A 275 -10.37 11.29 15.80
N ILE A 276 -10.41 10.37 16.75
CA ILE A 276 -9.91 10.60 18.12
C ILE A 276 -8.56 9.91 18.26
N ILE A 277 -7.52 10.68 18.57
CA ILE A 277 -6.13 10.24 18.53
C ILE A 277 -5.52 10.38 19.92
N GLU A 278 -4.88 9.30 20.39
CA GLU A 278 -4.03 9.28 21.56
C GLU A 278 -2.59 8.95 21.11
N SER A 279 -1.72 9.97 21.14
CA SER A 279 -0.30 9.88 20.76
C SER A 279 0.55 10.76 21.67
N GLU A 280 1.87 10.56 21.63
CA GLU A 280 2.81 11.57 22.12
C GLU A 280 2.76 12.79 21.20
N ASP A 281 2.93 14.00 21.75
CA ASP A 281 2.90 15.24 20.97
C ASP A 281 3.91 15.21 19.81
N ASN A 282 3.40 15.32 18.58
CA ASN A 282 4.22 15.42 17.39
C ASN A 282 3.64 16.33 16.32
N ASN A 283 4.44 17.29 15.86
CA ASN A 283 3.99 18.21 14.81
C ASN A 283 3.81 17.55 13.43
N ASP A 284 4.25 16.29 13.27
CA ASP A 284 4.11 15.49 12.06
C ASP A 284 3.02 14.41 12.22
N SER A 285 2.50 13.92 11.09
CA SER A 285 1.50 12.85 11.06
C SER A 285 1.46 12.16 9.71
N ASN A 286 1.07 10.89 9.73
CA ASN A 286 0.83 10.09 8.55
C ASN A 286 -0.64 10.06 8.10
N ILE A 287 -1.57 10.73 8.79
CA ILE A 287 -2.98 10.79 8.38
C ILE A 287 -3.16 11.97 7.41
N LYS A 288 -3.42 11.66 6.15
CA LYS A 288 -3.47 12.64 5.04
C LYS A 288 -4.83 12.67 4.39
N LEU A 289 -5.33 13.87 4.12
CA LEU A 289 -6.55 14.14 3.38
C LEU A 289 -6.19 14.62 1.97
N VAL A 290 -6.82 14.02 0.95
CA VAL A 290 -6.61 14.38 -0.46
C VAL A 290 -7.94 14.67 -1.15
N ASN A 291 -7.91 15.51 -2.19
CA ASN A 291 -9.07 15.79 -3.02
C ASN A 291 -9.30 14.71 -4.09
N GLU A 292 -10.30 14.90 -4.96
CA GLU A 292 -10.64 13.95 -6.05
C GLU A 292 -9.47 13.74 -7.03
N GLU A 293 -8.62 14.75 -7.21
CA GLU A 293 -7.42 14.67 -8.06
C GLU A 293 -6.21 14.03 -7.35
N GLY A 294 -6.35 13.60 -6.09
CA GLY A 294 -5.28 13.02 -5.28
C GLY A 294 -4.26 14.04 -4.74
N SER A 295 -4.56 15.34 -4.83
CA SER A 295 -3.74 16.40 -4.26
C SER A 295 -3.98 16.53 -2.76
N LEU A 296 -2.90 16.71 -1.99
CA LEU A 296 -2.96 16.88 -0.53
C LEU A 296 -3.73 18.15 -0.16
N VAL A 297 -4.77 18.00 0.66
CA VAL A 297 -5.58 19.09 1.21
C VAL A 297 -5.14 19.42 2.62
N SER A 298 -4.95 18.41 3.48
CA SER A 298 -4.58 18.60 4.88
C SER A 298 -3.90 17.35 5.46
N THR A 299 -3.20 17.53 6.57
CA THR A 299 -2.59 16.47 7.37
C THR A 299 -3.05 16.64 8.81
N LEU A 300 -3.63 15.60 9.41
CA LEU A 300 -4.16 15.66 10.77
C LEU A 300 -3.02 15.39 11.76
N LYS A 301 -2.50 16.42 12.42
CA LYS A 301 -1.33 16.31 13.31
C LYS A 301 -1.58 15.37 14.49
N LEU A 302 -0.53 14.68 14.94
CA LEU A 302 -0.63 13.89 16.17
C LEU A 302 -0.41 14.79 17.39
N GLN A 303 -1.39 14.84 18.28
CA GLN A 303 -1.30 15.60 19.51
C GLN A 303 -1.74 14.70 20.67
N GLU A 304 -1.33 15.06 21.88
CA GLU A 304 -1.83 14.41 23.08
C GLU A 304 -3.36 14.61 23.16
N LYS A 305 -4.11 13.52 22.95
CA LYS A 305 -5.57 13.46 23.13
C LYS A 305 -6.32 14.51 22.31
N VAL A 306 -6.38 14.31 21.00
CA VAL A 306 -7.04 15.24 20.08
C VAL A 306 -8.17 14.55 19.32
N MET A 307 -9.26 15.29 19.09
CA MET A 307 -10.32 14.88 18.18
C MET A 307 -10.36 15.82 16.98
N TYR A 308 -10.27 15.24 15.78
CA TYR A 308 -10.54 15.93 14.53
C TYR A 308 -11.93 15.55 14.04
N VAL A 309 -12.72 16.55 13.66
CA VAL A 309 -13.98 16.33 12.94
C VAL A 309 -13.82 16.89 11.54
N VAL A 310 -13.98 16.03 10.51
CA VAL A 310 -13.71 16.38 9.12
C VAL A 310 -15.00 16.30 8.32
N ASN A 311 -15.41 17.41 7.73
CA ASN A 311 -16.44 17.38 6.69
C ASN A 311 -15.81 16.82 5.41
N ARG A 312 -16.05 15.53 5.16
CA ARG A 312 -15.35 14.76 4.12
C ARG A 312 -15.63 15.33 2.74
N LYS A 313 -16.87 15.76 2.47
CA LYS A 313 -17.33 16.15 1.13
C LYS A 313 -16.93 15.08 0.11
N LYS A 314 -15.96 15.38 -0.76
CA LYS A 314 -15.41 14.45 -1.76
C LYS A 314 -13.96 14.07 -1.52
N MET A 315 -13.40 14.46 -0.37
CA MET A 315 -12.04 14.10 0.00
C MET A 315 -11.96 12.63 0.36
N LYS A 316 -10.77 12.07 0.19
CA LYS A 316 -10.40 10.77 0.71
C LYS A 316 -9.28 10.95 1.73
N TYR A 317 -9.08 9.95 2.57
CA TYR A 317 -7.96 9.93 3.49
C TYR A 317 -7.13 8.66 3.34
N PHE A 318 -5.89 8.72 3.76
CA PHE A 318 -5.03 7.55 3.88
C PHE A 318 -4.10 7.70 5.09
N ILE A 319 -3.58 6.58 5.57
CA ILE A 319 -2.56 6.53 6.62
C ILE A 319 -1.26 6.05 5.96
N GLU A 320 -0.27 6.93 5.84
CA GLU A 320 1.04 6.61 5.24
C GLU A 320 1.77 5.55 6.07
N ARG A 321 2.33 4.54 5.38
CA ARG A 321 3.16 3.49 6.00
C ARG A 321 4.53 4.04 6.39
N GLY A 322 5.18 3.41 7.38
CA GLY A 322 6.56 3.73 7.75
C GLY A 322 6.67 4.97 8.63
N PHE A 323 5.58 5.35 9.31
CA PHE A 323 5.59 6.44 10.27
C PHE A 323 6.15 5.95 11.61
N PRO A 324 7.16 6.62 12.20
CA PRO A 324 7.92 6.09 13.33
C PRO A 324 7.20 6.17 14.68
N ILE A 325 6.07 6.87 14.76
CA ILE A 325 5.37 7.12 16.03
C ILE A 325 4.16 6.20 16.08
N GLU A 326 4.04 5.48 17.19
CA GLU A 326 2.89 4.65 17.47
C GLU A 326 1.79 5.50 18.14
N TYR A 327 0.54 5.22 17.79
CA TYR A 327 -0.60 5.92 18.36
C TYR A 327 -1.86 5.07 18.31
N LYS A 328 -2.84 5.42 19.13
CA LYS A 328 -4.19 4.85 19.05
C LYS A 328 -5.13 5.80 18.35
N LEU A 329 -6.06 5.24 17.60
CA LEU A 329 -7.00 5.99 16.78
C LEU A 329 -8.39 5.39 16.90
N VAL A 330 -9.39 6.20 17.22
CA VAL A 330 -10.79 5.91 16.92
C VAL A 330 -11.13 6.59 15.61
N HIS A 331 -11.73 5.85 14.70
CA HIS A 331 -12.27 6.40 13.46
C HIS A 331 -13.76 6.12 13.38
N MET A 332 -14.55 7.18 13.40
CA MET A 332 -16.00 7.14 13.20
C MET A 332 -16.36 7.84 11.90
N ILE A 333 -17.40 7.34 11.22
CA ILE A 333 -17.96 7.99 10.04
C ILE A 333 -19.45 8.12 10.25
N TYR A 334 -19.94 9.33 9.99
CA TYR A 334 -21.33 9.71 10.07
C TYR A 334 -21.83 10.14 8.70
N LYS A 335 -23.10 9.87 8.43
CA LYS A 335 -23.81 10.33 7.24
C LYS A 335 -24.91 11.30 7.64
N PHE A 336 -25.01 12.43 6.93
CA PHE A 336 -26.12 13.35 7.10
C PHE A 336 -27.44 12.71 6.63
N ASN A 337 -28.51 12.91 7.41
CA ASN A 337 -29.82 12.27 7.20
C ASN A 337 -30.68 12.91 6.10
#